data_AF-A0A7M3E3V0-F1
#
_entry.id   AF-A0A7M3E3V0-F1
#
_cell.length_a   1.000
_cell.length_b   1.000
_cell.length_c   1.000
_cell.angle_alpha   90.00
_cell.angle_beta   90.00
_cell.angle_gamma   90.00
#
_symmetry.space_group_name_H-M   'P 1'
#
loop_
_entity.id
_entity.type
_entity.pdbx_description
1 polymer ?
#
loop_
_entity_poly.entity_id
_entity_poly.type
_entity_poly.pdbx_seq_one_letter_code
_entity_poly.pdbx_strand_id
1 'polypeptide(L)'
;MMKPGAMDFLTKPASDQTLLDAVGRYRVGWPRRTEAIVVKRNLERLGMLTHCEREILREVVTRGRLNKQIAFDLGISDVTVKLRWLRGLLPRGR
;
A
#
# COMPACT_ATOMS: atom_id res chain seq x y z
N MET A 1 17.78 -25.59 -0.31
CA MET A 1 17.13 -24.53 0.50
C MET A 1 16.59 -23.47 -0.44
N MET A 2 15.30 -23.12 -0.35
CA MET A 2 14.67 -22.10 -1.19
C MET A 2 15.17 -20.72 -0.78
N LYS A 3 15.72 -19.92 -1.72
CA LYS A 3 16.03 -18.52 -1.46
C LYS A 3 14.72 -17.71 -1.41
N PRO A 4 14.58 -16.75 -0.49
CA PRO A 4 13.41 -15.87 -0.48
C PRO A 4 13.33 -15.12 -1.83
N GLY A 5 12.30 -15.44 -2.62
CA GLY A 5 12.05 -14.83 -3.93
C GLY A 5 11.98 -15.80 -5.13
N ALA A 6 12.44 -17.04 -5.00
CA ALA A 6 12.31 -18.02 -6.08
C ALA A 6 10.89 -18.62 -6.11
N MET A 7 10.16 -18.42 -7.20
CA MET A 7 8.80 -18.94 -7.37
C MET A 7 8.76 -20.39 -7.86
N ASP A 8 9.78 -20.83 -8.60
CA ASP A 8 9.87 -22.16 -9.16
C ASP A 8 11.35 -22.58 -9.22
N PHE A 9 11.63 -23.87 -9.02
CA PHE A 9 12.98 -24.43 -9.08
C PHE A 9 13.01 -25.55 -10.11
N LEU A 10 13.69 -25.29 -11.23
CA LEU A 10 13.90 -26.27 -12.29
C LEU A 10 15.26 -26.94 -12.09
N THR A 11 15.25 -28.24 -11.83
CA THR A 11 16.47 -29.05 -11.68
C THR A 11 16.84 -29.63 -13.03
N LYS A 12 18.13 -29.60 -13.38
CA LYS A 12 18.60 -30.12 -14.66
C LYS A 12 18.45 -31.66 -14.74
N PRO A 13 18.25 -32.22 -15.94
CA PRO A 13 17.97 -31.53 -17.20
C PRO A 13 16.50 -31.09 -17.27
N ALA A 14 16.26 -29.78 -17.34
CA ALA A 14 14.93 -29.24 -17.56
C ALA A 14 14.75 -29.01 -19.06
N SER A 15 13.60 -29.41 -19.60
CA SER A 15 13.30 -29.19 -21.02
C SER A 15 12.95 -27.71 -21.27
N ASP A 16 13.17 -27.25 -22.50
CA ASP A 16 12.81 -25.90 -22.92
C ASP A 16 11.31 -25.62 -22.73
N GLN A 17 10.46 -26.63 -22.95
CA GLN A 17 9.03 -26.50 -22.72
C GLN A 17 8.70 -26.29 -21.23
N THR A 18 9.41 -26.98 -20.33
CA THR A 18 9.23 -26.81 -18.88
C THR A 18 9.64 -25.40 -18.43
N LEU A 19 10.67 -24.82 -19.04
CA LEU A 19 11.08 -23.43 -18.82
C LEU A 19 10.00 -22.45 -19.30
N LEU A 20 9.49 -22.62 -20.52
CA LEU A 20 8.46 -21.77 -21.09
C LEU A 20 7.15 -21.82 -20.28
N ASP A 21 6.76 -23.01 -19.83
CA ASP A 21 5.57 -23.20 -18.98
C ASP A 21 5.73 -22.50 -17.63
N ALA A 22 6.89 -22.59 -17.00
CA ALA A 22 7.18 -21.90 -15.74
C ALA A 22 7.08 -20.37 -15.89
N VAL A 23 7.63 -19.81 -16.97
CA VAL A 23 7.51 -18.38 -17.31
C VAL A 23 6.06 -17.99 -17.60
N GLY A 24 5.31 -18.85 -18.31
CA GLY A 24 3.89 -18.64 -18.58
C GLY A 24 3.07 -18.54 -17.29
N ARG A 25 3.26 -19.48 -16.36
CA ARG A 25 2.61 -19.47 -15.04
C ARG A 25 2.94 -18.22 -14.23
N TYR A 26 4.21 -17.80 -14.27
CA TYR A 26 4.64 -16.56 -13.62
C TYR A 26 3.90 -15.34 -14.17
N ARG A 27 3.85 -15.20 -15.49
CA ARG A 27 3.24 -14.04 -16.16
C ARG A 27 1.75 -13.92 -15.85
N VAL A 28 1.03 -15.03 -15.82
CA VAL A 28 -0.40 -15.05 -15.46
C VAL A 28 -0.62 -14.62 -14.00
N GLY A 29 0.25 -15.04 -13.08
CA GLY A 29 0.15 -14.67 -11.67
C GLY A 29 0.68 -13.28 -11.31
N TRP A 30 1.42 -12.63 -12.23
CA TRP A 30 2.12 -11.38 -11.96
C TRP A 30 1.19 -10.21 -11.59
N PRO A 31 0.11 -9.90 -12.35
CA PRO A 31 -0.75 -8.75 -12.05
C PRO A 31 -1.35 -8.82 -10.64
N ARG A 32 -1.88 -9.99 -10.27
CA ARG A 32 -2.50 -10.22 -8.95
C ARG A 32 -1.50 -10.08 -7.81
N ARG A 33 -0.23 -10.47 -8.04
CA ARG A 33 0.85 -10.28 -7.05
C ARG A 33 1.25 -8.83 -6.92
N THR A 34 1.37 -8.09 -8.02
CA THR A 34 1.66 -6.65 -7.97
C THR A 34 0.56 -5.87 -7.27
N GLU A 35 -0.71 -6.22 -7.51
CA GLU A 35 -1.85 -5.65 -6.77
C GLU A 35 -1.76 -5.97 -5.27
N ALA A 36 -1.49 -7.22 -4.90
CA ALA A 36 -1.34 -7.60 -3.50
C ALA A 36 -0.21 -6.84 -2.80
N ILE A 37 0.91 -6.57 -3.49
CA ILE A 37 2.01 -5.75 -2.96
C ILE A 37 1.55 -4.31 -2.73
N VAL A 38 0.81 -3.72 -3.68
CA VAL A 38 0.26 -2.37 -3.56
C VAL A 38 -0.73 -2.28 -2.40
N VAL A 39 -1.66 -3.23 -2.31
CA VAL A 39 -2.64 -3.32 -1.21
C VAL A 39 -1.93 -3.44 0.14
N LYS A 40 -0.95 -4.36 0.25
CA LYS A 40 -0.18 -4.53 1.48
C LYS A 40 0.53 -3.24 1.89
N ARG A 41 1.18 -2.55 0.95
CA ARG A 41 1.85 -1.27 1.20
C ARG A 41 0.87 -0.18 1.64
N ASN A 42 -0.32 -0.15 1.06
CA ASN A 42 -1.37 0.79 1.45
C ASN A 42 -1.92 0.49 2.86
N LEU A 43 -2.11 -0.78 3.20
CA LEU A 43 -2.51 -1.19 4.55
C LEU A 43 -1.44 -0.84 5.60
N GLU A 44 -0.16 -1.04 5.28
CA GLU A 44 0.95 -0.61 6.15
C GLU A 44 0.91 0.90 6.39
N ARG A 45 0.75 1.71 5.32
CA ARG A 45 0.62 3.16 5.43
C ARG A 45 -0.58 3.58 6.26
N LEU A 46 -1.73 2.93 6.07
CA LEU A 46 -2.94 3.16 6.89
C LEU A 46 -2.70 2.83 8.37
N GLY A 47 -1.96 1.76 8.65
CA GLY A 47 -1.58 1.37 10.02
C GLY A 47 -0.66 2.37 10.71
N MET A 48 0.14 3.13 9.94
CA MET A 48 1.01 4.17 10.49
C MET A 48 0.28 5.49 10.83
N LEU A 49 -1.00 5.62 10.44
CA LEU A 49 -1.81 6.80 10.75
C LEU A 49 -2.22 6.84 12.23
N THR A 50 -2.01 7.99 12.85
CA THR A 50 -2.52 8.30 14.21
C THR A 50 -4.05 8.33 14.22
N HIS A 51 -4.65 8.22 15.41
CA HIS A 51 -6.10 8.25 15.58
C HIS A 51 -6.75 9.46 14.88
N CYS A 52 -6.24 10.66 15.12
CA CYS A 52 -6.74 11.88 14.47
C CYS A 52 -6.54 11.89 12.95
N GLU A 53 -5.43 11.35 12.43
CA GLU A 53 -5.21 11.26 10.97
C GLU A 53 -6.23 10.33 10.31
N ARG A 54 -6.62 9.24 10.99
CA ARG A 54 -7.68 8.32 10.53
C ARG A 54 -9.08 8.95 10.55
N GLU A 55 -9.41 9.75 11.56
CA GLU A 55 -10.69 10.45 11.62
C GLU A 55 -10.82 11.45 10.46
N ILE A 56 -9.77 12.24 10.21
CA ILE A 56 -9.77 13.19 9.09
C ILE A 56 -9.90 12.45 7.76
N LEU A 57 -9.16 11.35 7.56
CA LEU A 57 -9.27 10.54 6.35
C LEU A 57 -10.69 9.98 6.16
N ARG A 58 -11.33 9.51 7.23
CA ARG A 58 -12.73 9.04 7.18
C ARG A 58 -13.67 10.15 6.75
N GLU A 59 -13.57 11.34 7.32
CA GLU A 59 -14.45 12.46 6.98
C GLU A 59 -14.26 12.94 5.53
N VAL A 60 -13.01 12.97 5.02
CA VAL A 60 -12.73 13.28 3.60
C VAL A 60 -13.31 12.21 2.69
N VAL A 61 -13.05 10.92 2.96
CA VAL A 61 -13.41 9.82 2.04
C VAL A 61 -14.91 9.55 2.04
N THR A 62 -15.58 9.64 3.19
CA THR A 62 -17.02 9.33 3.29
C THR A 62 -17.91 10.50 2.91
N ARG A 63 -17.47 11.75 3.10
CA ARG A 63 -18.31 12.94 2.90
C ARG A 63 -17.79 13.91 1.85
N GLY A 64 -16.60 13.67 1.27
CA GLY A 64 -16.00 14.57 0.27
C GLY A 64 -15.68 15.96 0.82
N ARG A 65 -15.51 16.10 2.13
CA ARG A 65 -15.39 17.41 2.79
C ARG A 65 -14.05 18.08 2.49
N LEU A 66 -14.09 19.40 2.31
CA LEU A 66 -12.91 20.24 2.19
C LEU A 66 -12.21 20.38 3.55
N ASN A 67 -10.89 20.55 3.55
CA ASN A 67 -10.09 20.70 4.77
C ASN A 67 -10.64 21.77 5.71
N LYS A 68 -11.14 22.88 5.16
CA LYS A 68 -11.72 24.00 5.93
C LYS A 68 -12.96 23.57 6.71
N GLN A 69 -13.77 22.69 6.16
CA GLN A 69 -14.97 22.16 6.83
C GLN A 69 -14.57 21.20 7.96
N ILE A 70 -13.60 20.33 7.71
CA ILE A 70 -13.08 19.40 8.72
C ILE A 70 -12.38 20.16 9.86
N ALA A 71 -11.65 21.22 9.53
CA ALA A 71 -11.02 22.11 10.49
C ALA A 71 -12.07 22.76 11.41
N PHE A 72 -13.16 23.27 10.82
CA PHE A 72 -14.29 23.83 11.55
C PHE A 72 -14.95 22.81 12.48
N ASP A 73 -15.24 21.60 12.00
CA ASP A 73 -15.87 20.54 12.79
C ASP A 73 -14.99 20.04 13.95
N LEU A 74 -13.67 20.00 13.73
CA LEU A 74 -12.69 19.57 14.73
C LEU A 74 -12.22 20.70 15.65
N GLY A 75 -12.70 21.94 15.47
CA GLY A 75 -12.30 23.10 16.27
C GLY A 75 -10.82 23.48 16.11
N ILE A 76 -10.19 23.15 14.98
CA ILE A 76 -8.77 23.41 14.69
C ILE A 76 -8.63 24.27 13.43
N SER A 77 -7.44 24.82 13.18
CA SER A 77 -7.20 25.59 11.95
C SER A 77 -6.98 24.69 10.73
N ASP A 78 -7.34 25.16 9.52
CA ASP A 78 -7.05 24.48 8.24
C ASP A 78 -5.54 24.21 8.09
N VAL A 79 -4.70 25.12 8.58
CA VAL A 79 -3.23 24.95 8.61
C VAL A 79 -2.84 23.75 9.47
N THR A 80 -3.49 23.54 10.62
CA THR A 80 -3.26 22.38 11.50
C THR A 80 -3.67 21.07 10.83
N VAL A 81 -4.77 21.05 10.09
CA VAL A 81 -5.21 19.88 9.30
C VAL A 81 -4.16 19.54 8.23
N LYS A 82 -3.70 20.53 7.46
CA LYS A 82 -2.65 20.35 6.44
C LYS A 82 -1.32 19.89 7.03
N LEU A 83 -0.91 20.44 8.16
CA LEU A 83 0.31 20.02 8.87
C LEU A 83 0.22 18.57 9.35
N ARG A 84 -0.93 18.13 9.86
CA ARG A 84 -1.14 16.71 10.22
C ARG A 84 -1.03 15.80 9.00
N TRP A 85 -1.53 16.21 7.84
CA TRP A 85 -1.36 15.44 6.61
C TRP A 85 0.09 15.34 6.17
N LEU A 86 0.82 16.46 6.17
CA LEU A 86 2.25 16.49 5.87
C LEU A 86 3.04 15.58 6.84
N ARG A 87 2.67 15.56 8.11
CA ARG A 87 3.28 14.69 9.13
C ARG A 87 2.92 13.21 8.99
N GLY A 88 1.83 12.88 8.29
CA GLY A 88 1.49 11.50 7.90
C GLY A 88 2.21 11.05 6.63
N LEU A 89 2.63 11.99 5.77
CA LEU A 89 3.36 11.73 4.52
C LEU A 89 4.88 11.58 4.73
N LEU A 90 5.43 12.10 5.83
CA LEU A 90 6.82 11.90 6.20
C LEU A 90 7.05 10.47 6.73
N PRO A 91 8.14 9.80 6.32
CA PRO A 91 8.47 8.47 6.84
C PRO A 91 8.70 8.56 8.35
N ARG A 92 7.84 7.90 9.12
CA ARG A 92 8.07 7.70 10.56
C ARG A 92 9.16 6.64 10.67
N GLY A 93 10.35 7.08 11.08
CA GLY A 93 11.54 6.23 11.21
C GLY A 93 11.26 4.99 12.05
N ARG A 94 11.88 3.88 11.65
CA ARG A 94 11.93 2.63 12.40
C ARG A 94 13.07 2.69 13.40
#